data_AF-A0AA47A8F3-F1
#
_entry.id   AF-A0AA47A8F3-F1
#
_cell.length_a   1.000
_cell.length_b   1.000
_cell.length_c   1.000
_cell.angle_alpha   90.00
_cell.angle_beta   90.00
_cell.angle_gamma   90.00
#
_symmetry.space_group_name_H-M   'P 1'
#
loop_
_entity.id
_entity.type
_entity.pdbx_description
1 polymer ?
#
loop_
_entity_poly.entity_id
_entity_poly.type
_entity_poly.pdbx_seq_one_letter_code
_entity_poly.pdbx_strand_id
1 'polypeptide(L)'
;MDPHISSIAALAWCRALGLPDGAFVEPGCVTRIDDSVRDVRLLAVGRTTAIVGPDTAVSRLAAEPDPAEIDAPNAELVVAGHAGRTEILALCTDWIDATRVENPLISDDPEDLAELLRCCPPDDVTEAELSPTGPSRVFVLLDDDHRPLAGAAYSELGSLMADVRVLTTPAARRLGLASTVATLATHDALDAGLVPLARMRRDNRGARTVAAVSGYDIWGTLVTVRVPPEK
;
A
#
# COMPACT_ATOMS: atom_id res chain seq x y z
N MET A 1 5.06 16.95 5.34
CA MET A 1 3.84 16.52 4.61
C MET A 1 2.83 17.65 4.57
N ASP A 2 2.27 17.90 3.39
CA ASP A 2 1.22 18.90 3.18
C ASP A 2 -0.09 18.52 3.91
N PRO A 3 -0.66 19.40 4.77
CA PRO A 3 -1.92 19.15 5.47
C PRO A 3 -3.11 18.84 4.54
N HIS A 4 -3.16 19.45 3.34
CA HIS A 4 -4.22 19.23 2.38
C HIS A 4 -4.20 17.80 1.84
N ILE A 5 -3.01 17.33 1.45
CA ILE A 5 -2.79 15.98 0.94
C ILE A 5 -3.08 14.94 2.02
N SER A 6 -2.64 15.19 3.26
CA SER A 6 -2.99 14.33 4.39
C SER A 6 -4.52 14.26 4.61
N SER A 7 -5.25 15.34 4.35
CA SER A 7 -6.72 15.36 4.48
C SER A 7 -7.41 14.58 3.36
N ILE A 8 -6.90 14.66 2.13
CA ILE A 8 -7.37 13.83 1.00
C ILE A 8 -7.14 12.36 1.31
N ALA A 9 -5.94 12.01 1.79
CA ALA A 9 -5.60 10.63 2.13
C ALA A 9 -6.48 10.09 3.26
N ALA A 10 -6.68 10.89 4.32
CA ALA A 10 -7.59 10.56 5.41
C ALA A 10 -9.02 10.29 4.90
N LEU A 11 -9.56 11.14 4.03
CA LEU A 11 -10.89 10.97 3.44
C LEU A 11 -11.02 9.69 2.61
N ALA A 12 -10.02 9.39 1.77
CA ALA A 12 -10.00 8.17 0.98
C ALA A 12 -10.00 6.91 1.86
N TRP A 13 -9.24 6.93 2.95
CA TRP A 13 -9.20 5.84 3.93
C TRP A 13 -10.49 5.73 4.75
N CYS A 14 -11.14 6.84 5.12
CA CYS A 14 -12.47 6.81 5.74
C CYS A 14 -13.43 6.00 4.86
N ARG A 15 -13.51 6.33 3.57
CA ARG A 15 -14.37 5.63 2.61
C ARG A 15 -13.99 4.17 2.44
N ALA A 16 -12.70 3.87 2.30
CA ALA A 16 -12.21 2.49 2.16
C ALA A 16 -12.51 1.62 3.40
N LEU A 17 -12.58 2.22 4.57
CA LEU A 17 -12.89 1.55 5.84
C LEU A 17 -14.38 1.60 6.20
N GLY A 18 -15.21 2.30 5.42
CA GLY A 18 -16.63 2.50 5.72
C GLY A 18 -16.91 3.41 6.92
N LEU A 19 -15.97 4.30 7.23
CA LEU A 19 -16.08 5.32 8.28
C LEU A 19 -16.71 6.61 7.75
N PRO A 20 -17.30 7.46 8.61
CA PRO A 20 -17.72 8.80 8.22
C PRO A 20 -16.55 9.63 7.66
N ASP A 21 -16.80 10.44 6.63
CA ASP A 21 -15.77 11.25 5.93
C ASP A 21 -14.92 12.12 6.89
N GLY A 22 -15.47 12.54 8.03
CA GLY A 22 -14.78 13.33 9.06
C GLY A 22 -14.12 12.56 10.20
N ALA A 23 -14.03 11.23 10.14
CA ALA A 23 -13.55 10.40 11.26
C ALA A 23 -12.13 10.73 11.73
N PHE A 24 -11.27 11.26 10.85
CA PHE A 24 -9.88 11.62 11.18
C PHE A 24 -9.67 13.10 11.55
N VAL A 25 -10.74 13.90 11.68
CA VAL A 25 -10.62 15.33 12.03
C VAL A 25 -10.17 15.52 13.47
N GLU A 26 -10.75 14.74 14.39
CA GLU A 26 -10.42 14.81 15.81
C GLU A 26 -9.36 13.75 16.18
N PRO A 27 -8.40 14.09 17.05
CA PRO A 27 -7.49 13.11 17.63
C PRO A 27 -8.23 12.03 18.41
N GLY A 28 -7.71 10.80 18.40
CA GLY A 28 -8.22 9.70 19.23
C GLY A 28 -8.38 8.38 18.49
N CYS A 29 -9.21 7.50 19.04
CA CYS A 29 -9.49 6.19 18.46
C CYS A 29 -10.91 6.17 17.90
N VAL A 30 -11.06 5.81 16.63
CA VAL A 30 -12.36 5.62 15.98
C VAL A 30 -12.52 4.14 15.65
N THR A 31 -13.64 3.57 16.04
CA THR A 31 -13.92 2.15 15.83
C THR A 31 -15.08 1.94 14.86
N ARG A 32 -15.02 0.85 14.09
CA ARG A 32 -16.16 0.35 13.31
C ARG A 32 -16.21 -1.16 13.38
N ILE A 33 -17.36 -1.67 13.79
CA ILE A 33 -17.63 -3.11 13.84
C ILE A 33 -18.08 -3.56 12.45
N ASP A 34 -17.48 -4.64 11.97
CA ASP A 34 -17.81 -5.33 10.73
C ASP A 34 -17.58 -6.83 10.91
N ASP A 35 -18.59 -7.54 11.39
CA ASP A 35 -18.52 -8.99 11.63
C ASP A 35 -18.60 -9.81 10.34
N SER A 36 -18.82 -9.17 9.18
CA SER A 36 -18.82 -9.84 7.88
C SER A 36 -17.40 -10.17 7.41
N VAL A 37 -16.41 -9.45 7.93
CA VAL A 37 -15.00 -9.68 7.63
C VAL A 37 -14.34 -10.54 8.69
N ARG A 38 -13.12 -10.96 8.39
CA ARG A 38 -12.30 -11.79 9.28
C ARG A 38 -10.92 -11.19 9.49
N ASP A 39 -10.70 -10.00 8.97
CA ASP A 39 -9.50 -9.22 9.22
C ASP A 39 -9.89 -8.06 10.13
N VAL A 40 -9.06 -7.79 11.12
CA VAL A 40 -9.09 -6.51 11.83
C VAL A 40 -7.97 -5.63 11.27
N ARG A 41 -8.32 -4.38 10.98
CA ARG A 41 -7.43 -3.36 10.43
C ARG A 41 -7.27 -2.23 11.43
N LEU A 42 -6.03 -1.84 11.68
CA LEU A 42 -5.68 -0.69 12.50
C LEU A 42 -4.88 0.29 11.64
N LEU A 43 -5.45 1.45 11.38
CA LEU A 43 -4.81 2.52 10.61
C LEU A 43 -4.44 3.65 11.57
N ALA A 44 -3.15 3.89 11.77
CA ALA A 44 -2.65 4.98 12.61
C ALA A 44 -2.06 6.09 11.73
N VAL A 45 -2.64 7.29 11.83
CA VAL A 45 -2.30 8.46 11.02
C VAL A 45 -2.30 9.72 11.89
N GLY A 46 -1.15 10.38 11.99
CA GLY A 46 -1.00 11.53 12.88
C GLY A 46 -1.37 11.22 14.33
N ARG A 47 -2.47 11.79 14.83
CA ARG A 47 -2.98 11.60 16.20
C ARG A 47 -4.28 10.79 16.26
N THR A 48 -4.64 10.14 15.17
CA THR A 48 -5.88 9.38 15.08
C THR A 48 -5.60 7.96 14.64
N THR A 49 -6.30 7.02 15.27
CA THR A 49 -6.24 5.59 14.97
C THR A 49 -7.63 5.11 14.63
N ALA A 50 -7.80 4.48 13.47
CA ALA A 50 -9.03 3.77 13.12
C ALA A 50 -8.85 2.28 13.33
N ILE A 51 -9.81 1.62 13.99
CA ILE A 51 -9.85 0.17 14.20
C ILE A 51 -11.14 -0.38 13.61
N VAL A 52 -11.02 -1.22 12.57
CA VAL A 52 -12.17 -1.75 11.84
C VAL A 52 -12.06 -3.26 11.69
N GLY A 53 -13.12 -3.99 12.03
CA GLY A 53 -13.16 -5.45 11.95
C GLY A 53 -14.22 -6.05 12.86
N PRO A 54 -14.12 -7.36 13.18
CA PRO A 54 -15.10 -8.04 14.03
C PRO A 54 -15.13 -7.48 15.46
N ASP A 55 -16.31 -7.47 16.08
CA ASP A 55 -16.59 -6.80 17.37
C ASP A 55 -15.57 -7.15 18.46
N THR A 56 -15.33 -8.44 18.67
CA THR A 56 -14.41 -8.93 19.71
C THR A 56 -12.98 -8.42 19.48
N ALA A 57 -12.53 -8.36 18.24
CA ALA A 57 -11.17 -7.92 17.90
C ALA A 57 -11.02 -6.40 18.03
N VAL A 58 -12.00 -5.65 17.53
CA VAL A 58 -12.07 -4.19 17.66
C VAL A 58 -12.08 -3.78 19.13
N SER A 59 -12.94 -4.41 19.93
CA SER A 59 -13.06 -4.12 21.37
C SER A 59 -11.76 -4.35 22.13
N ARG A 60 -11.04 -5.43 21.83
CA ARG A 60 -9.76 -5.74 22.48
C ARG A 60 -8.66 -4.75 22.09
N LEU A 61 -8.51 -4.45 20.81
CA LEU A 61 -7.50 -3.49 20.34
C LEU A 61 -7.80 -2.06 20.81
N ALA A 62 -9.07 -1.66 20.86
CA ALA A 62 -9.46 -0.34 21.34
C ALA A 62 -9.26 -0.16 22.85
N ALA A 63 -9.16 -1.25 23.62
CA ALA A 63 -8.90 -1.23 25.05
C ALA A 63 -7.40 -1.11 25.39
N GLU A 64 -6.51 -1.25 24.40
CA GLU A 64 -5.08 -1.07 24.60
C GLU A 64 -4.74 0.40 24.91
N PRO A 65 -3.74 0.69 25.77
CA PRO A 65 -3.42 2.06 26.19
C PRO A 65 -2.97 2.96 25.04
N ASP A 66 -2.26 2.40 24.06
CA ASP A 66 -1.79 3.14 22.88
C ASP A 66 -2.02 2.33 21.60
N PRO A 67 -3.24 2.36 21.04
CA PRO A 67 -3.55 1.60 19.84
C PRO A 67 -2.71 2.02 18.63
N ALA A 68 -2.18 3.25 18.59
CA ALA A 68 -1.40 3.74 17.45
C ALA A 68 -0.04 3.04 17.31
N GLU A 69 0.53 2.58 18.42
CA GLU A 69 1.84 1.92 18.47
C GLU A 69 1.78 0.40 18.31
N ILE A 70 0.58 -0.18 18.24
CA ILE A 70 0.39 -1.61 18.04
C ILE A 70 0.88 -1.99 16.65
N ASP A 71 1.82 -2.95 16.57
CA ASP A 71 2.24 -3.60 15.35
C ASP A 71 1.61 -5.00 15.20
N ALA A 72 1.87 -5.67 14.08
CA ALA A 72 1.24 -6.95 13.77
C ALA A 72 1.45 -8.04 14.83
N PRO A 73 2.68 -8.31 15.33
CA PRO A 73 2.88 -9.32 16.37
C PRO A 73 2.11 -9.02 17.66
N ASN A 74 2.04 -7.76 18.08
CA ASN A 74 1.27 -7.37 19.26
C ASN A 74 -0.24 -7.48 19.01
N ALA A 75 -0.72 -7.03 17.85
CA ALA A 75 -2.12 -7.19 17.48
C ALA A 75 -2.55 -8.67 17.42
N GLU A 76 -1.71 -9.55 16.85
CA GLU A 76 -1.95 -11.01 16.85
C GLU A 76 -2.13 -11.55 18.27
N LEU A 77 -1.28 -11.14 19.21
CA LEU A 77 -1.40 -11.53 20.61
C LEU A 77 -2.71 -11.05 21.24
N VAL A 78 -3.07 -9.78 21.02
CA VAL A 78 -4.27 -9.15 21.59
C VAL A 78 -5.56 -9.82 21.10
N VAL A 79 -5.65 -10.10 19.79
CA VAL A 79 -6.87 -10.67 19.18
C VAL A 79 -6.83 -12.19 19.02
N ALA A 80 -5.78 -12.84 19.51
CA ALA A 80 -5.48 -14.25 19.26
C ALA A 80 -5.53 -14.60 17.76
N GLY A 81 -5.01 -13.68 16.94
CA GLY A 81 -5.02 -13.72 15.48
C GLY A 81 -3.81 -14.40 14.87
N HIS A 82 -3.71 -14.30 13.55
CA HIS A 82 -2.59 -14.80 12.76
C HIS A 82 -2.44 -14.02 11.45
N ALA A 83 -1.39 -14.32 10.68
CA ALA A 83 -1.11 -13.70 9.39
C ALA A 83 -1.09 -12.16 9.44
N GLY A 84 -0.58 -11.63 10.55
CA GLY A 84 -0.43 -10.21 10.81
C GLY A 84 0.60 -9.57 9.89
N ARG A 85 0.28 -8.37 9.39
CA ARG A 85 1.21 -7.54 8.63
C ARG A 85 1.15 -6.09 9.09
N THR A 86 2.32 -5.45 9.16
CA THR A 86 2.45 -4.01 9.34
C THR A 86 2.98 -3.39 8.07
N GLU A 87 2.18 -2.53 7.45
CA GLU A 87 2.53 -1.74 6.28
C GLU A 87 2.82 -0.29 6.70
N ILE A 88 3.87 0.30 6.14
CA ILE A 88 4.13 1.74 6.17
C ILE A 88 3.43 2.33 4.95
N LEU A 89 2.68 3.40 5.20
CA LEU A 89 1.98 4.18 4.18
C LEU A 89 2.79 5.45 3.93
N ALA A 90 3.10 5.72 2.68
CA ALA A 90 3.79 6.95 2.28
C ALA A 90 3.06 7.61 1.11
N LEU A 91 3.05 8.94 1.06
CA LEU A 91 2.36 9.73 0.05
C LEU A 91 3.38 10.51 -0.79
N CYS A 92 3.09 10.71 -2.06
CA CYS A 92 3.87 11.57 -2.94
C CYS A 92 3.01 12.74 -3.45
N THR A 93 3.60 13.93 -3.57
CA THR A 93 2.89 15.15 -3.99
C THR A 93 3.54 15.86 -5.16
N ASP A 94 4.77 15.46 -5.50
CA ASP A 94 5.61 16.16 -6.45
C ASP A 94 6.10 15.21 -7.53
N TRP A 95 6.33 15.76 -8.72
CA TRP A 95 7.00 15.05 -9.80
C TRP A 95 8.50 14.94 -9.49
N ILE A 96 8.87 13.86 -8.81
CA ILE A 96 10.26 13.49 -8.61
C ILE A 96 10.66 12.50 -9.69
N ASP A 97 11.71 12.83 -10.45
CA ASP A 97 12.29 11.91 -11.42
C ASP A 97 13.36 11.04 -10.74
N ALA A 98 13.01 9.77 -10.51
CA ALA A 98 13.93 8.75 -9.99
C ALA A 98 14.27 7.68 -11.04
N THR A 99 14.00 7.95 -12.33
CA THR A 99 14.30 7.03 -13.41
C THR A 99 15.79 6.74 -13.51
N ARG A 100 16.13 5.50 -13.87
CA ARG A 100 17.52 5.02 -13.99
C ARG A 100 17.85 4.42 -15.35
N VAL A 101 16.81 4.18 -16.14
CA VAL A 101 16.91 3.68 -17.51
C VAL A 101 16.53 4.82 -18.43
N GLU A 102 17.43 5.19 -19.33
CA GLU A 102 17.14 6.14 -20.39
C GLU A 102 16.30 5.44 -21.47
N ASN A 103 15.22 6.08 -21.93
CA ASN A 103 14.31 5.56 -22.95
C ASN A 103 13.84 4.12 -22.68
N PRO A 104 13.21 3.85 -21.53
CA PRO A 104 12.79 2.49 -21.18
C PRO A 104 11.75 1.95 -22.17
N LEU A 105 11.89 0.68 -22.57
CA LEU A 105 10.84 -0.04 -23.28
C LEU A 105 9.75 -0.43 -22.28
N ILE A 106 8.65 0.31 -22.29
CA ILE A 106 7.52 0.11 -21.37
C ILE A 106 6.35 -0.49 -22.13
N SER A 107 5.82 -1.58 -21.60
CA SER A 107 4.56 -2.20 -22.03
C SER A 107 3.44 -1.90 -21.04
N ASP A 108 2.24 -1.69 -21.57
CA ASP A 108 0.98 -1.60 -20.83
C ASP A 108 0.12 -2.88 -20.99
N ASP A 109 0.68 -3.93 -21.61
CA ASP A 109 -0.02 -5.20 -21.83
C ASP A 109 -0.15 -6.02 -20.52
N PRO A 110 -1.38 -6.40 -20.12
CA PRO A 110 -1.58 -7.30 -18.98
C PRO A 110 -0.87 -8.65 -19.08
N GLU A 111 -0.60 -9.16 -20.30
CA GLU A 111 0.12 -10.42 -20.50
C GLU A 111 1.59 -10.31 -20.06
N ASP A 112 2.24 -9.17 -20.30
CA ASP A 112 3.61 -8.90 -19.85
C ASP A 112 3.69 -8.79 -18.32
N LEU A 113 2.66 -8.20 -17.69
CA LEU A 113 2.55 -8.20 -16.23
C LEU A 113 2.33 -9.61 -15.70
N ALA A 114 1.48 -10.41 -16.35
CA ALA A 114 1.27 -11.80 -15.96
C ALA A 114 2.57 -12.62 -16.07
N GLU A 115 3.42 -12.35 -17.06
CA GLU A 115 4.75 -12.95 -17.17
C GLU A 115 5.70 -12.49 -16.07
N LEU A 116 5.76 -11.19 -15.78
CA LEU A 116 6.55 -10.65 -14.67
C LEU A 116 6.22 -11.35 -13.35
N LEU A 117 4.93 -11.56 -13.08
CA LEU A 117 4.46 -12.22 -11.86
C LEU A 117 4.91 -13.69 -11.80
N ARG A 118 4.91 -14.40 -12.95
CA ARG A 118 5.43 -15.78 -13.03
C ARG A 118 6.94 -15.87 -12.77
N CYS A 119 7.70 -14.82 -13.10
CA CYS A 119 9.14 -14.74 -12.86
C CYS A 119 9.51 -14.38 -11.41
N CYS A 120 8.54 -14.06 -10.56
CA CYS A 120 8.77 -13.63 -9.19
C CYS A 120 8.37 -14.70 -8.16
N PRO A 121 9.05 -14.74 -6.99
CA PRO A 121 8.63 -15.58 -5.87
C PRO A 121 7.18 -15.30 -5.43
N PRO A 122 6.41 -16.32 -5.01
CA PRO A 122 5.01 -16.13 -4.59
C PRO A 122 4.82 -15.12 -3.46
N ASP A 123 5.77 -15.03 -2.53
CA ASP A 123 5.72 -14.08 -1.41
C ASP A 123 5.82 -12.63 -1.91
N ASP A 124 6.71 -12.37 -2.88
CA ASP A 124 6.87 -11.06 -3.48
C ASP A 124 5.63 -10.67 -4.30
N VAL A 125 5.06 -11.63 -5.04
CA VAL A 125 3.81 -11.45 -5.80
C VAL A 125 2.65 -11.12 -4.85
N THR A 126 2.56 -11.85 -3.74
CA THR A 126 1.51 -11.64 -2.72
C THR A 126 1.66 -10.27 -2.05
N GLU A 127 2.89 -9.83 -1.76
CA GLU A 127 3.13 -8.51 -1.17
C GLU A 127 2.87 -7.36 -2.14
N ALA A 128 3.23 -7.54 -3.42
CA ALA A 128 3.04 -6.51 -4.43
C ALA A 128 1.56 -6.28 -4.74
N GLU A 129 0.69 -7.28 -4.53
CA GLU A 129 -0.76 -7.19 -4.79
C GLU A 129 -1.08 -6.73 -6.24
N LEU A 130 -0.15 -6.98 -7.17
CA LEU A 130 -0.31 -6.67 -8.59
C LEU A 130 -1.21 -7.73 -9.24
N SER A 131 -2.18 -7.27 -10.04
CA SER A 131 -3.12 -8.15 -10.75
C SER A 131 -3.17 -7.77 -12.23
N PRO A 132 -3.02 -8.74 -13.15
CA PRO A 132 -3.22 -8.51 -14.58
C PRO A 132 -4.71 -8.43 -14.94
N THR A 133 -5.59 -8.94 -14.07
CA THR A 133 -7.04 -8.88 -14.23
C THR A 133 -7.58 -7.79 -13.32
N GLY A 134 -7.63 -6.56 -13.81
CA GLY A 134 -8.15 -5.42 -13.07
C GLY A 134 -8.12 -4.13 -13.88
N PRO A 135 -8.80 -3.06 -13.41
CA PRO A 135 -8.80 -1.75 -14.06
C PRO A 135 -7.49 -0.98 -13.84
N SER A 136 -6.47 -1.62 -13.27
CA SER A 136 -5.21 -0.97 -12.90
C SER A 136 -4.44 -0.51 -14.13
N ARG A 137 -3.86 0.69 -14.07
CA ARG A 137 -2.84 1.12 -15.04
C ARG A 137 -1.56 0.34 -14.77
N VAL A 138 -0.93 -0.18 -15.82
CA VAL A 138 0.22 -1.08 -15.74
C VAL A 138 1.38 -0.53 -16.55
N PHE A 139 2.58 -0.65 -16.01
CA PHE A 139 3.84 -0.23 -16.63
C PHE A 139 4.87 -1.34 -16.42
N VAL A 140 5.15 -2.14 -17.44
CA VAL A 140 6.13 -3.22 -17.39
C VAL A 140 7.37 -2.81 -18.18
N LEU A 141 8.51 -2.76 -17.51
CA LEU A 141 9.81 -2.57 -18.15
C LEU A 141 10.27 -3.89 -18.76
N LEU A 142 10.52 -3.86 -20.06
CA LEU A 142 11.03 -4.99 -20.83
C LEU A 142 12.52 -4.82 -21.15
N ASP A 143 13.23 -5.94 -21.35
CA ASP A 143 14.56 -5.94 -21.98
C ASP A 143 14.46 -5.94 -23.53
N ASP A 144 15.61 -5.93 -24.20
CA ASP A 144 15.67 -5.94 -25.68
C ASP A 144 15.03 -7.19 -26.31
N ASP A 145 14.99 -8.31 -25.57
CA ASP A 145 14.35 -9.57 -25.96
C ASP A 145 12.84 -9.60 -25.59
N HIS A 146 12.28 -8.48 -25.14
CA HIS A 146 10.89 -8.32 -24.68
C HIS A 146 10.56 -9.15 -23.43
N ARG A 147 11.54 -9.46 -22.59
CA ARG A 147 11.30 -10.14 -21.31
C ARG A 147 11.05 -9.13 -20.18
N PRO A 148 10.10 -9.38 -19.28
CA PRO A 148 9.80 -8.44 -18.20
C PRO A 148 10.88 -8.44 -17.12
N LEU A 149 11.37 -7.25 -16.78
CA LEU A 149 12.39 -7.03 -15.76
C LEU A 149 11.81 -6.50 -14.45
N ALA A 150 10.91 -5.52 -14.55
CA ALA A 150 10.24 -4.86 -13.46
C ALA A 150 8.88 -4.35 -13.91
N GLY A 151 7.97 -4.12 -12.98
CA GLY A 151 6.67 -3.55 -13.30
C GLY A 151 6.09 -2.77 -12.14
N ALA A 152 5.25 -1.80 -12.48
CA ALA A 152 4.44 -1.07 -11.54
C ALA A 152 2.99 -1.05 -12.02
N ALA A 153 2.07 -0.97 -11.07
CA ALA A 153 0.68 -0.67 -11.37
C ALA A 153 0.09 0.15 -10.23
N TYR A 154 -1.03 0.81 -10.48
CA TYR A 154 -1.80 1.39 -9.40
C TYR A 154 -3.30 1.09 -9.52
N SER A 155 -3.94 1.02 -8.35
CA SER A 155 -5.40 0.92 -8.23
C SER A 155 -5.95 2.11 -7.46
N GLU A 156 -7.15 2.54 -7.80
CA GLU A 156 -7.77 3.69 -7.12
C GLU A 156 -8.31 3.30 -5.74
N LEU A 157 -7.97 4.09 -4.73
CA LEU A 157 -8.54 4.03 -3.40
C LEU A 157 -9.45 5.25 -3.18
N GLY A 158 -10.75 5.00 -3.03
CA GLY A 158 -11.76 6.04 -2.79
C GLY A 158 -11.86 7.09 -3.90
N SER A 159 -11.39 6.78 -5.12
CA SER A 159 -11.29 7.69 -6.29
C SER A 159 -10.52 8.99 -6.03
N LEU A 160 -9.63 8.97 -5.04
CA LEU A 160 -8.82 10.12 -4.61
C LEU A 160 -7.34 9.80 -4.57
N MET A 161 -7.01 8.51 -4.42
CA MET A 161 -5.64 8.04 -4.26
C MET A 161 -5.34 6.93 -5.26
N ALA A 162 -4.06 6.82 -5.62
CA ALA A 162 -3.52 5.71 -6.40
C ALA A 162 -2.63 4.86 -5.49
N ASP A 163 -3.03 3.63 -5.18
CA ASP A 163 -2.17 2.67 -4.48
C ASP A 163 -1.15 2.09 -5.47
N VAL A 164 0.01 2.72 -5.52
CA VAL A 164 1.13 2.40 -6.42
C VAL A 164 1.91 1.22 -5.85
N ARG A 165 1.98 0.15 -6.64
CA ARG A 165 2.64 -1.10 -6.32
C ARG A 165 3.71 -1.40 -7.35
N VAL A 166 4.81 -2.01 -6.90
CA VAL A 166 6.01 -2.23 -7.73
C VAL A 166 6.56 -3.62 -7.45
N LEU A 167 7.02 -4.28 -8.50
CA LEU A 167 7.69 -5.58 -8.43
C LEU A 167 8.88 -5.61 -9.38
N THR A 168 9.92 -6.37 -9.02
CA THR A 168 11.11 -6.55 -9.85
C THR A 168 11.57 -7.99 -9.75
N THR A 169 11.87 -8.59 -10.92
CA THR A 169 12.37 -9.97 -10.96
C THR A 169 13.64 -10.12 -10.14
N PRO A 170 13.88 -11.27 -9.49
CA PRO A 170 15.08 -11.48 -8.67
C PRO A 170 16.38 -11.18 -9.41
N ALA A 171 16.47 -11.53 -10.69
CA ALA A 171 17.66 -11.33 -11.52
C ALA A 171 17.94 -9.85 -11.83
N ALA A 172 16.91 -9.00 -11.84
CA ALA A 172 17.02 -7.59 -12.21
C ALA A 172 17.03 -6.64 -10.99
N ARG A 173 17.15 -7.17 -9.77
CA ARG A 173 17.21 -6.36 -8.53
C ARG A 173 18.50 -5.55 -8.44
N ARG A 174 18.43 -4.45 -7.69
CA ARG A 174 19.55 -3.54 -7.39
C ARG A 174 20.12 -2.80 -8.61
N LEU A 175 19.37 -2.77 -9.71
CA LEU A 175 19.70 -2.02 -10.92
C LEU A 175 18.91 -0.70 -11.05
N GLY A 176 18.08 -0.36 -10.05
CA GLY A 176 17.26 0.86 -10.07
C GLY A 176 16.01 0.78 -10.94
N LEU A 177 15.69 -0.39 -11.50
CA LEU A 177 14.53 -0.58 -12.38
C LEU A 177 13.20 -0.32 -11.66
N ALA A 178 13.10 -0.76 -10.40
CA ALA A 178 11.94 -0.47 -9.56
C ALA A 178 11.64 1.03 -9.45
N SER A 179 12.66 1.87 -9.29
CA SER A 179 12.49 3.34 -9.25
C SER A 179 12.01 3.89 -10.58
N THR A 180 12.43 3.30 -11.71
CA THR A 180 11.97 3.73 -13.04
C THR A 180 10.48 3.47 -13.22
N VAL A 181 10.02 2.23 -13.01
CA VAL A 181 8.60 1.91 -13.16
C VAL A 181 7.74 2.57 -12.08
N ALA A 182 8.25 2.75 -10.86
CA ALA A 182 7.57 3.51 -9.81
C ALA A 182 7.36 4.98 -10.20
N THR A 183 8.39 5.61 -10.78
CA THR A 183 8.31 7.02 -11.23
C THR A 183 7.24 7.17 -12.29
N LEU A 184 7.22 6.29 -13.31
CA LEU A 184 6.23 6.33 -14.38
C LEU A 184 4.79 6.17 -13.85
N ALA A 185 4.55 5.15 -13.02
CA ALA A 185 3.24 4.92 -12.42
C ALA A 185 2.80 6.08 -11.49
N THR A 186 3.76 6.69 -10.78
CA THR A 186 3.50 7.84 -9.90
C THR A 186 3.14 9.08 -10.73
N HIS A 187 3.86 9.35 -11.82
CA HIS A 187 3.59 10.49 -12.69
C HIS A 187 2.24 10.33 -13.40
N ASP A 188 1.92 9.15 -13.92
CA ASP A 188 0.60 8.87 -14.52
C ASP A 188 -0.54 9.07 -13.51
N ALA A 189 -0.36 8.64 -12.26
CA ALA A 189 -1.33 8.87 -11.20
C ALA A 189 -1.51 10.37 -10.86
N LEU A 190 -0.41 11.13 -10.80
CA LEU A 190 -0.45 12.59 -10.59
C LEU A 190 -1.14 13.30 -11.75
N ASP A 191 -0.87 12.89 -12.99
CA ASP A 191 -1.52 13.42 -14.19
C ASP A 191 -3.03 13.11 -14.22
N ALA A 192 -3.44 11.99 -13.65
CA ALA A 192 -4.84 11.63 -13.41
C ALA A 192 -5.50 12.42 -12.25
N GLY A 193 -4.74 13.26 -11.54
CA GLY A 193 -5.23 14.04 -10.39
C GLY A 193 -5.41 13.23 -9.11
N LEU A 194 -4.81 12.05 -9.02
CA LEU A 194 -4.82 11.20 -7.83
C LEU A 194 -3.64 11.53 -6.93
N VAL A 195 -3.76 11.25 -5.63
CA VAL A 195 -2.63 11.28 -4.68
C VAL A 195 -1.96 9.90 -4.66
N PRO A 196 -0.70 9.77 -5.13
CA PRO A 196 0.01 8.49 -5.06
C PRO A 196 0.29 8.05 -3.62
N LEU A 197 0.04 6.78 -3.37
CA LEU A 197 0.28 6.06 -2.12
C LEU A 197 1.19 4.89 -2.40
N ALA A 198 2.27 4.78 -1.63
CA ALA A 198 3.06 3.56 -1.54
C ALA A 198 2.72 2.83 -0.24
N ARG A 199 2.29 1.57 -0.36
CA ARG A 199 2.16 0.63 0.75
C ARG A 199 3.31 -0.37 0.74
N MET A 200 4.04 -0.43 1.85
CA MET A 200 5.27 -1.23 1.93
C MET A 200 5.30 -1.99 3.24
N ARG A 201 5.66 -3.27 3.26
CA ARG A 201 5.88 -3.95 4.55
C ARG A 201 6.98 -3.25 5.36
N ARG A 202 6.79 -3.19 6.67
CA ARG A 202 7.71 -2.52 7.61
C ARG A 202 9.14 -3.06 7.48
N ASP A 203 9.33 -4.33 7.18
CA ASP A 203 10.64 -4.99 7.05
C ASP A 203 11.21 -4.99 5.62
N ASN A 204 10.41 -4.63 4.60
CA ASN A 204 10.87 -4.55 3.21
C ASN A 204 11.70 -3.28 2.96
N ARG A 205 13.01 -3.38 3.25
CA ARG A 205 13.95 -2.26 3.04
C ARG A 205 14.02 -1.79 1.59
N GLY A 206 13.93 -2.71 0.63
CA GLY A 206 14.01 -2.39 -0.80
C GLY A 206 12.85 -1.50 -1.25
N ALA A 207 11.62 -1.88 -0.91
CA ALA A 207 10.43 -1.08 -1.22
C ALA A 207 10.49 0.32 -0.57
N ARG A 208 10.91 0.40 0.69
CA ARG A 208 11.08 1.69 1.38
C ARG A 208 12.14 2.58 0.74
N THR A 209 13.25 1.99 0.28
CA THR A 209 14.26 2.75 -0.47
C THR A 209 13.70 3.28 -1.78
N VAL A 210 12.96 2.45 -2.53
CA VAL A 210 12.31 2.88 -3.79
C VAL A 210 11.34 4.02 -3.54
N ALA A 211 10.47 3.93 -2.53
CA ALA A 211 9.54 4.99 -2.17
C ALA A 211 10.28 6.29 -1.80
N ALA A 212 11.29 6.22 -0.93
CA ALA A 212 12.06 7.38 -0.51
C ALA A 212 12.76 8.10 -1.67
N VAL A 213 13.41 7.36 -2.58
CA VAL A 213 14.08 7.99 -3.75
C VAL A 213 13.10 8.53 -4.79
N SER A 214 11.87 8.00 -4.80
CA SER A 214 10.80 8.44 -5.71
C SER A 214 9.95 9.57 -5.11
N GLY A 215 10.37 10.17 -4.00
CA GLY A 215 9.71 11.35 -3.42
C GLY A 215 8.53 11.06 -2.49
N TYR A 216 8.39 9.84 -1.99
CA TYR A 216 7.33 9.50 -1.03
C TYR A 216 7.74 9.83 0.40
N ASP A 217 6.87 10.55 1.11
CA ASP A 217 6.98 10.87 2.53
C ASP A 217 6.08 9.97 3.37
N ILE A 218 6.58 9.47 4.51
CA ILE A 218 5.81 8.61 5.42
C ILE A 218 4.60 9.39 5.98
N TRP A 219 3.42 8.78 5.88
CA TRP A 219 2.14 9.32 6.34
C TRP A 219 1.59 8.59 7.57
N GLY A 220 1.69 7.26 7.59
CA GLY A 220 1.10 6.46 8.66
C GLY A 220 1.43 4.97 8.57
N THR A 221 0.73 4.17 9.37
CA THR A 221 0.87 2.72 9.40
C THR A 221 -0.47 2.04 9.29
N LEU A 222 -0.50 0.90 8.58
CA LEU A 222 -1.64 0.01 8.53
C LEU A 222 -1.23 -1.35 9.07
N VAL A 223 -1.89 -1.79 10.14
CA VAL A 223 -1.80 -3.16 10.63
C VAL A 223 -3.04 -3.91 10.17
N THR A 224 -2.84 -5.10 9.65
CA THR A 224 -3.94 -6.03 9.35
C THR A 224 -3.63 -7.38 9.99
N VAL A 225 -4.58 -7.93 10.73
CA VAL A 225 -4.47 -9.25 11.37
C VAL A 225 -5.70 -10.07 11.05
N ARG A 226 -5.50 -11.35 10.71
CA ARG A 226 -6.59 -12.31 10.53
C ARG A 226 -7.06 -12.79 11.90
N VAL A 227 -8.36 -12.67 12.17
CA VAL A 227 -8.94 -13.19 13.40
C VAL A 227 -9.39 -14.65 13.23
N PRO A 228 -9.32 -15.48 14.28
CA PRO A 228 -9.82 -16.84 14.23
C PRO A 228 -11.34 -16.85 14.03
N PRO A 229 -11.91 -17.92 13.46
CA PRO A 229 -13.35 -18.10 13.45
C PRO A 229 -13.88 -18.18 14.89
N GLU A 230 -15.00 -17.52 15.15
CA GLU A 230 -15.71 -17.65 16.42
C GLU A 230 -16.14 -19.11 16.62
N LYS A 231 -15.96 -19.62 17.85
CA LYS A 231 -16.35 -20.99 18.23
C LYS A 231 -17.83 -21.07 18.59
#